data_AF-A0A1V2RAK8-F1
#
_entry.id   AF-A0A1V2RAK8-F1
#
_cell.length_a   1.000
_cell.length_b   1.000
_cell.length_c   1.000
_cell.angle_alpha   90.00
_cell.angle_beta   90.00
_cell.angle_gamma   90.00
#
_symmetry.space_group_name_H-M   'P 1'
#
loop_
_entity.id
_entity.type
_entity.pdbx_description
1 polymer ?
#
loop_
_entity_poly.entity_id
_entity_poly.type
_entity_poly.pdbx_seq_one_letter_code
_entity_poly.pdbx_strand_id
1 'polypeptide(L)'
;MATTAIWSVVRGESPTARAIEPEPHGIAIPDAILDWAEEHGLSISDPDVYLLVTPADEAGEVAGEIAYREHPMPTADLDTLREALTHA
;
A
#
# COMPACT_ATOMS: atom_id res chain seq x y z
N MET A 1 0.09 -11.21 18.06
CA MET A 1 1.30 -10.51 17.57
C MET A 1 0.80 -9.37 16.71
N ALA A 2 1.32 -8.15 16.90
CA ALA A 2 0.92 -7.02 16.06
C ALA A 2 1.36 -7.33 14.63
N THR A 3 0.41 -7.37 13.71
CA THR A 3 0.65 -7.68 12.32
C THR A 3 0.75 -6.34 11.59
N THR A 4 1.87 -6.11 10.88
CA THR A 4 2.17 -4.85 10.20
C THR A 4 1.96 -4.99 8.71
N ALA A 5 1.63 -3.88 8.05
CA ALA A 5 1.61 -3.74 6.61
C ALA A 5 2.69 -2.75 6.18
N ILE A 6 3.23 -2.96 4.98
CA ILE A 6 4.07 -1.99 4.28
C ILE A 6 3.16 -1.18 3.37
N TRP A 7 3.22 0.13 3.53
CA TRP A 7 2.59 1.10 2.65
C TRP A 7 3.66 1.68 1.75
N SER A 8 3.46 1.65 0.44
CA SER A 8 4.42 2.09 -0.55
C SER A 8 3.81 3.18 -1.42
N VAL A 9 4.52 4.29 -1.55
CA VAL A 9 4.23 5.30 -2.57
C VAL A 9 5.04 4.93 -3.80
N VAL A 10 4.36 4.77 -4.92
CA VAL A 10 4.94 4.31 -6.18
C VAL A 10 4.64 5.32 -7.26
N ARG A 11 5.64 5.59 -8.11
CA ARG A 11 5.49 6.43 -9.29
C ARG A 11 5.79 5.64 -10.56
N GLY A 12 4.89 5.73 -11.55
CA GLY A 12 5.08 5.16 -12.89
C GLY A 12 4.03 4.12 -13.28
N GLU A 13 4.35 3.28 -14.27
CA GLU A 13 3.43 2.22 -14.72
C GLU A 13 3.27 1.17 -13.63
N SER A 14 2.02 1.02 -13.16
CA SER A 14 1.54 0.10 -12.13
C SER A 14 2.42 -1.15 -11.98
N PRO A 15 3.10 -1.32 -10.83
CA PRO A 15 4.10 -2.35 -10.68
C PRO A 15 3.44 -3.73 -10.65
N THR A 16 4.11 -4.71 -11.25
CA THR A 16 3.84 -6.15 -11.08
C THR A 16 4.20 -6.65 -9.67
N ALA A 17 4.22 -5.75 -8.68
CA ALA A 17 4.57 -6.08 -7.30
C ALA A 17 3.37 -6.70 -6.60
N ARG A 18 3.64 -7.56 -5.60
CA ARG A 18 2.61 -8.11 -4.69
C ARG A 18 2.06 -7.02 -3.76
N ALA A 19 1.50 -5.96 -4.32
CA ALA A 19 0.92 -4.84 -3.58
C ALA A 19 -0.37 -4.43 -4.28
N ILE A 20 -1.36 -4.01 -3.52
CA ILE A 20 -2.66 -3.60 -4.07
C ILE A 20 -3.00 -2.18 -3.65
N GLU A 21 -3.85 -1.53 -4.42
CA GLU A 21 -4.50 -0.28 -4.00
C GLU A 21 -5.51 -0.61 -2.89
N PRO A 22 -5.52 0.11 -1.76
CA PRO A 22 -6.39 -0.21 -0.62
C PRO A 22 -7.88 0.09 -0.86
N GLU A 23 -8.20 1.19 -1.56
CA GLU A 23 -9.59 1.67 -1.71
C GLU A 23 -10.51 0.69 -2.47
N PRO A 24 -10.09 0.07 -3.60
CA PRO A 24 -10.92 -0.91 -4.30
C PRO A 24 -11.33 -2.12 -3.45
N HIS A 25 -10.59 -2.41 -2.39
CA HIS A 25 -10.84 -3.53 -1.49
C HIS A 25 -11.53 -3.12 -0.18
N GLY A 26 -11.93 -1.85 -0.04
CA GLY A 26 -12.60 -1.34 1.15
C GLY A 26 -11.68 -1.23 2.37
N ILE A 27 -10.36 -1.25 2.18
CA ILE A 27 -9.38 -1.10 3.25
C ILE A 27 -9.25 0.37 3.58
N ALA A 28 -9.54 0.72 4.83
CA ALA A 28 -9.40 2.10 5.29
C ALA A 28 -7.91 2.49 5.34
N ILE A 29 -7.57 3.59 4.70
CA ILE A 29 -6.23 4.18 4.77
C ILE A 29 -6.16 5.02 6.05
N PRO A 30 -5.22 4.75 6.98
CA PRO A 30 -5.05 5.58 8.16
C PRO A 30 -4.65 7.01 7.77
N ASP A 31 -5.19 8.04 8.45
CA ASP A 31 -4.83 9.44 8.20
C ASP A 31 -3.31 9.68 8.24
N ALA A 32 -2.61 9.04 9.18
CA ALA A 32 -1.15 9.14 9.30
C ALA A 32 -0.37 8.57 8.10
N ILE A 33 -0.98 7.66 7.35
CA ILE A 33 -0.43 7.15 6.08
C ILE A 33 -0.77 8.12 4.94
N LEU A 34 -1.97 8.69 4.91
CA LEU A 34 -2.34 9.70 3.92
C LEU A 34 -1.43 10.92 4.02
N ASP A 35 -1.28 11.49 5.21
CA ASP A 35 -0.40 12.64 5.47
C ASP A 35 1.03 12.35 5.01
N TRP A 36 1.55 11.17 5.37
CA TRP A 36 2.89 10.73 4.96
C TRP A 36 3.00 10.55 3.44
N ALA A 37 2.00 9.95 2.79
CA ALA A 37 2.03 9.74 1.35
C ALA A 37 1.94 11.07 0.59
N GLU A 38 1.18 12.04 1.08
CA GLU A 38 1.10 13.41 0.54
C GLU A 38 2.46 14.11 0.59
N GLU A 39 3.23 13.96 1.68
CA GLU A 39 4.61 14.47 1.78
C GLU A 39 5.55 13.87 0.71
N HIS A 40 5.21 12.67 0.22
CA HIS A 40 5.96 11.96 -0.82
C HIS A 40 5.37 12.13 -2.23
N GLY A 41 4.37 13.00 -2.40
CA GLY A 41 3.83 13.37 -3.71
C GLY A 41 2.56 12.63 -4.10
N LEU A 42 1.95 11.84 -3.22
CA LEU A 42 0.59 11.36 -3.43
C LEU A 42 -0.35 12.57 -3.51
N SER A 43 -1.01 12.75 -4.65
CA SER A 43 -1.95 13.84 -4.84
C SER A 43 -3.01 13.44 -5.85
N ILE A 44 -4.24 13.86 -5.60
CA ILE A 44 -5.35 13.74 -6.57
C ILE A 44 -5.00 14.42 -7.91
N SER A 45 -4.06 15.38 -7.90
CA SER A 45 -3.62 16.11 -9.09
C SER A 45 -2.47 15.43 -9.85
N ASP A 46 -1.83 14.40 -9.30
CA ASP A 46 -0.76 13.63 -9.96
C ASP A 46 -1.24 12.17 -10.15
N PRO A 47 -1.83 11.85 -11.33
CA PRO A 47 -2.37 10.50 -11.60
C PRO A 47 -1.27 9.44 -11.75
N ASP A 48 0.00 9.82 -11.77
CA ASP A 48 1.12 8.88 -11.93
C ASP A 48 1.70 8.41 -10.58
N VAL A 49 1.12 8.84 -9.45
CA VAL A 49 1.53 8.45 -8.10
C VAL A 49 0.43 7.64 -7.42
N TYR A 50 0.79 6.46 -6.93
CA TYR A 50 -0.11 5.49 -6.34
C TYR A 50 0.30 5.18 -4.89
N LEU A 51 -0.69 4.88 -4.05
CA LEU A 51 -0.49 4.30 -2.73
C LEU A 51 -0.85 2.82 -2.78
N LEU A 52 0.14 1.97 -2.55
CA LEU A 52 -0.03 0.53 -2.49
C LEU A 52 0.20 0.02 -1.08
N VAL A 53 -0.36 -1.15 -0.78
CA VAL A 53 -0.19 -1.81 0.51
C VAL A 53 0.03 -3.32 0.35
N THR A 54 0.90 -3.87 1.20
CA THR A 54 1.26 -5.30 1.26
C THR A 54 1.43 -5.74 2.71
N PRO A 55 1.06 -6.99 3.09
CA PRO A 55 1.47 -7.56 4.37
C PRO A 55 3.00 -7.56 4.54
N ALA A 56 3.51 -7.15 5.70
CA ALA A 56 4.96 -6.98 5.88
C ALA A 56 5.76 -8.28 5.74
N ASP A 57 5.15 -9.43 5.99
CA ASP A 57 5.72 -10.76 5.79
C ASP A 57 5.77 -11.21 4.32
N GLU A 58 5.05 -10.52 3.44
CA GLU A 58 4.95 -10.80 2.00
C GLU A 58 5.53 -9.68 1.12
N ALA A 59 6.00 -8.60 1.76
CA ALA A 59 6.59 -7.46 1.09
C ALA A 59 7.86 -7.85 0.32
N GLY A 60 7.94 -7.37 -0.92
CA GLY A 60 9.07 -7.56 -1.81
C GLY A 60 9.45 -6.25 -2.48
N GLU A 61 10.37 -6.32 -3.44
CA GLU A 61 10.77 -5.13 -4.21
C GLU A 61 9.59 -4.62 -5.07
N VAL A 62 9.32 -3.32 -4.97
CA VAL A 62 8.28 -2.63 -5.73
C VAL A 62 8.94 -1.70 -6.75
N ALA A 63 8.78 -2.00 -8.04
CA ALA A 63 9.34 -1.16 -9.10
C ALA A 63 8.69 0.24 -9.08
N GLY A 64 9.52 1.29 -9.11
CA GLY A 64 9.03 2.67 -9.04
C GLY A 64 8.65 3.15 -7.65
N GLU A 65 8.93 2.37 -6.59
CA GLU A 65 8.76 2.82 -5.20
C GLU A 65 9.65 4.03 -4.91
N ILE A 66 9.02 5.10 -4.45
CA ILE A 66 9.69 6.34 -4.07
C ILE A 66 9.80 6.49 -2.54
N ALA A 67 8.89 5.84 -1.80
CA ALA A 67 8.93 5.78 -0.35
C ALA A 67 8.13 4.57 0.15
N TYR A 68 8.54 3.99 1.28
CA TYR A 68 7.74 3.00 1.99
C TYR A 68 7.71 3.30 3.49
N ARG A 69 6.68 2.80 4.16
CA ARG A 69 6.53 2.90 5.61
C ARG A 69 5.78 1.70 6.16
N GLU A 70 6.27 1.18 7.29
CA GLU A 70 5.51 0.18 8.06
C GLU A 70 4.44 0.87 8.92
N HIS A 71 3.24 0.30 8.94
CA HIS A 71 2.20 0.73 9.86
C HIS A 71 1.38 -0.46 10.38
N PRO A 72 0.99 -0.47 11.66
CA PRO A 72 0.09 -1.48 12.19
C PRO A 72 -1.23 -1.50 11.42
N MET A 73 -1.75 -2.70 11.17
CA MET A 73 -3.02 -2.89 10.47
C MET A 73 -3.88 -3.93 11.21
N PRO A 74 -5.22 -3.77 11.23
CA PRO A 74 -6.11 -4.80 11.75
C PRO A 74 -5.92 -6.13 11.04
N THR A 75 -6.04 -7.24 11.76
CA THR A 75 -5.90 -8.58 11.18
C THR A 75 -6.93 -8.83 10.07
N ALA A 76 -8.16 -8.32 10.21
CA ALA A 76 -9.20 -8.45 9.20
C ALA A 76 -8.78 -7.82 7.85
N ASP A 77 -8.21 -6.61 7.88
CA ASP A 77 -7.77 -5.91 6.66
C ASP A 77 -6.55 -6.62 6.02
N LEU A 78 -5.66 -7.19 6.85
CA LEU A 78 -4.56 -8.01 6.36
C LEU A 78 -5.03 -9.31 5.71
N ASP A 79 -6.08 -9.95 6.24
CA ASP A 79 -6.67 -11.13 5.61
C ASP A 79 -7.29 -10.75 4.25
N THR A 80 -7.95 -9.60 4.15
CA THR A 80 -8.42 -9.04 2.87
C THR A 80 -7.28 -8.78 1.89
N LEU A 81 -6.16 -8.20 2.36
CA LEU A 81 -4.95 -8.00 1.54
C LEU A 81 -4.43 -9.32 0.96
N ARG A 82 -4.33 -10.35 1.80
CA ARG A 82 -3.84 -11.68 1.39
C ARG A 82 -4.76 -12.35 0.39
N GLU A 83 -6.07 -12.24 0.59
CA GLU A 83 -7.06 -12.75 -0.36
C GLU A 83 -6.93 -12.05 -1.72
N ALA A 84 -6.83 -10.72 -1.72
CA ALA A 84 -6.66 -9.93 -2.93
C ALA A 84 -5.36 -10.29 -3.67
N LEU A 85 -4.24 -10.44 -2.95
CA LEU A 85 -2.94 -10.83 -3.53
C LEU A 85 -2.92 -12.25 -4.10
N THR A 86 -3.79 -13.14 -3.63
CA THR A 86 -3.93 -14.49 -4.18
C THR A 86 -4.66 -14.49 -5.52
N HIS A 87 -5.43 -13.43 -5.82
CA HIS A 87 -6.28 -13.31 -7.00
C HIS A 87 -5.84 -12.22 -7.99
N ALA A 88 -4.78 -11.47 -7.69
CA ALA A 88 -4.14 -10.48 -8.57
C ALA A 88 -3.17 -11.14 -9.56
#